data_AF-A0A6L7QLQ0-F1
#
_entry.id   AF-A0A6L7QLQ0-F1
#
_cell.length_a   1.000
_cell.length_b   1.000
_cell.length_c   1.000
_cell.angle_alpha   90.00
_cell.angle_beta   90.00
_cell.angle_gamma   90.00
#
_symmetry.space_group_name_H-M   'P 1'
#
loop_
_entity.id
_entity.type
_entity.pdbx_description
1 polymer ?
#
loop_
_entity_poly.entity_id
_entity_poly.type
_entity_poly.pdbx_seq_one_letter_code
_entity_poly.pdbx_strand_id
1 'polypeptide(L)'
;MLNRVKGALFGTAAQMSEDDLAKYDRLFFEGEEVLAGFKVVRDSFLFTSRRLIIEDVQGVTGKKREYLSIPYSKISGFSVESSGHFDMDAELKIWVSGLTEPVSKKFDKNTDIYQIQAIIAANS
;
A
#
# COMPACT_ATOMS: atom_id res chain seq x y z
N MET A 1 -14.68 18.19 -4.60
CA MET A 1 -13.58 18.61 -5.49
C MET A 1 -12.63 17.41 -5.55
N LEU A 2 -12.63 16.65 -6.65
CA LEU A 2 -11.89 15.39 -6.72
C LEU A 2 -10.37 15.66 -6.68
N ASN A 3 -9.67 15.04 -5.72
CA ASN A 3 -8.22 15.01 -5.70
C ASN A 3 -7.74 14.24 -6.94
N ARG A 4 -6.98 14.92 -7.80
CA ARG A 4 -6.55 14.39 -9.10
C ARG A 4 -5.44 13.36 -8.86
N VAL A 5 -5.73 12.08 -9.10
CA VAL A 5 -4.73 11.03 -9.17
C VAL A 5 -3.80 11.35 -10.36
N LYS A 6 -2.54 11.67 -10.08
CA LYS A 6 -1.50 11.87 -11.11
C LYS A 6 -0.41 10.83 -10.88
N GLY A 7 -0.47 9.69 -11.58
CA GLY A 7 0.58 8.70 -11.45
C GLY A 7 0.35 7.41 -12.22
N ALA A 8 0.93 7.37 -13.42
CA ALA A 8 1.34 6.18 -14.17
C ALA A 8 0.40 4.95 -14.19
N LEU A 9 -0.32 4.82 -15.31
CA LEU A 9 -0.91 3.56 -15.79
C LEU A 9 0.21 2.56 -16.16
N PHE A 10 0.78 1.89 -15.15
CA PHE A 10 1.46 0.61 -15.36
C PHE A 10 0.51 -0.45 -14.83
N GLY A 11 -0.41 -0.86 -15.71
CA GLY A 11 -1.55 -1.70 -15.38
C GLY A 11 -1.14 -3.10 -14.95
N THR A 12 -0.89 -3.27 -13.66
CA THR A 12 -0.92 -4.57 -12.99
C THR A 12 -2.35 -4.84 -12.50
N ALA A 13 -2.82 -6.09 -12.55
CA ALA A 13 -4.18 -6.46 -12.15
C ALA A 13 -4.57 -6.05 -10.72
N ALA A 14 -3.58 -5.84 -9.83
CA ALA A 14 -3.79 -5.40 -8.45
C ALA A 14 -3.96 -3.88 -8.28
N GLN A 15 -3.71 -3.06 -9.31
CA GLN A 15 -3.82 -1.60 -9.22
C GLN A 15 -5.29 -1.18 -9.12
N MET A 16 -5.60 -0.29 -8.17
CA MET A 16 -6.95 0.21 -7.91
C MET A 16 -7.36 1.25 -8.95
N SER A 17 -8.63 1.20 -9.37
CA SER A 17 -9.24 2.21 -10.24
C SER A 17 -9.50 3.53 -9.49
N GLU A 18 -9.80 4.61 -10.22
CA GLU A 18 -10.22 5.88 -9.60
C GLU A 18 -11.48 5.70 -8.73
N ASP A 19 -12.44 4.89 -9.18
CA ASP A 19 -13.66 4.59 -8.42
C ASP A 19 -13.38 3.80 -7.14
N ASP A 20 -12.35 2.95 -7.15
CA ASP A 20 -11.89 2.25 -5.95
C ASP A 20 -11.23 3.22 -4.96
N LEU A 21 -10.41 4.14 -5.47
CA LEU A 21 -9.71 5.14 -4.66
C LEU A 21 -10.67 6.17 -4.05
N ALA A 22 -11.76 6.53 -4.74
CA ALA A 22 -12.77 7.47 -4.26
C ALA A 22 -13.41 7.05 -2.92
N LYS A 23 -13.40 5.74 -2.61
CA LYS A 23 -13.89 5.19 -1.32
C LYS A 23 -13.06 5.68 -0.12
N TYR A 24 -11.84 6.14 -0.36
CA TYR A 24 -10.88 6.59 0.66
C TYR A 24 -10.76 8.10 0.76
N ASP A 25 -11.50 8.89 -0.04
CA ASP A 25 -11.41 10.35 -0.10
C ASP A 25 -11.44 11.02 1.29
N ARG A 26 -12.28 10.50 2.20
CA ARG A 26 -12.42 10.99 3.58
C ARG A 26 -11.19 10.79 4.47
N LEU A 27 -10.22 9.98 4.05
CA LEU A 27 -8.97 9.74 4.80
C LEU A 27 -7.91 10.80 4.51
N PHE A 28 -8.06 11.51 3.39
CA PHE A 28 -7.08 12.47 2.91
C PHE A 28 -7.40 13.86 3.43
N PHE A 29 -6.36 14.61 3.77
CA PHE A 29 -6.51 16.04 4.05
C PHE A 29 -6.41 16.86 2.76
N GLU A 30 -6.78 18.13 2.82
CA GLU A 30 -6.73 19.02 1.65
C GLU A 30 -5.30 19.16 1.11
N GLY A 31 -5.11 18.86 -0.18
CA GLY A 31 -3.80 18.88 -0.83
C GLY A 31 -2.95 17.60 -0.64
N GLU A 32 -3.47 16.58 0.03
CA GLU A 32 -2.88 15.23 -0.01
C GLU A 32 -3.23 14.55 -1.34
N GLU A 33 -2.22 14.29 -2.17
CA GLU A 33 -2.40 13.67 -3.49
C GLU A 33 -2.22 12.16 -3.39
N VAL A 34 -3.10 11.38 -4.03
CA VAL A 34 -2.94 9.93 -4.15
C VAL A 34 -2.04 9.62 -5.35
N LEU A 35 -0.93 8.94 -5.09
CA LEU A 35 0.06 8.53 -6.10
C LEU A 35 -0.32 7.19 -6.71
N ALA A 36 -0.71 6.21 -5.88
CA ALA A 36 -1.12 4.89 -6.31
C ALA A 36 -1.96 4.17 -5.25
N GLY A 37 -2.78 3.21 -5.68
CA GLY A 37 -3.47 2.27 -4.80
C GLY A 37 -3.32 0.85 -5.30
N PHE A 38 -3.08 -0.09 -4.39
CA PHE A 38 -3.01 -1.52 -4.70
C PHE A 38 -3.92 -2.29 -3.78
N LYS A 39 -4.68 -3.22 -4.33
CA LYS A 39 -5.47 -4.17 -3.56
C LYS A 39 -4.79 -5.53 -3.62
N VAL A 40 -4.49 -6.08 -2.46
CA VAL A 40 -3.71 -7.30 -2.31
C VAL A 40 -4.47 -8.25 -1.43
N VAL A 41 -5.01 -9.30 -2.04
CA VAL A 41 -5.93 -10.22 -1.39
C VAL A 41 -7.14 -9.47 -0.79
N ARG A 42 -7.10 -9.13 0.51
CA ARG A 42 -8.15 -8.39 1.22
C ARG A 42 -7.72 -6.99 1.67
N ASP A 43 -6.42 -6.73 1.67
CA ASP A 43 -5.85 -5.49 2.18
C ASP A 43 -5.68 -4.48 1.05
N SER A 44 -5.68 -3.19 1.40
CA SER A 44 -5.45 -2.11 0.46
C SER A 44 -4.25 -1.27 0.88
N PHE A 45 -3.37 -0.95 -0.06
CA PHE A 45 -2.19 -0.11 0.13
C PHE A 45 -2.37 1.16 -0.69
N LEU A 46 -2.45 2.30 -0.01
CA LEU A 46 -2.61 3.61 -0.64
C LEU A 46 -1.34 4.41 -0.42
N PHE A 47 -0.71 4.81 -1.51
CA PHE A 47 0.48 5.64 -1.51
C PHE A 47 0.03 7.06 -1.80
N THR A 48 0.25 7.98 -0.87
CA THR A 48 -0.06 9.41 -1.05
C THR A 48 1.22 10.22 -1.21
N SER A 49 1.14 11.54 -1.38
CA SER A 49 2.30 12.43 -1.36
C SER A 49 2.93 12.59 0.03
N ARG A 50 2.40 11.92 1.06
CA ARG A 50 2.78 12.14 2.47
C ARG A 50 3.02 10.87 3.27
N ARG A 51 2.27 9.81 2.99
CA ARG A 51 2.26 8.59 3.80
C ARG A 51 1.82 7.38 2.98
N LEU A 52 2.25 6.22 3.45
CA LEU A 52 1.61 4.95 3.13
C LEU A 52 0.41 4.76 4.07
N ILE A 53 -0.76 4.43 3.52
CA ILE A 53 -1.93 3.98 4.29
C ILE A 53 -2.17 2.52 3.95
N ILE A 54 -2.28 1.68 4.98
CA ILE A 54 -2.62 0.27 4.85
C ILE A 54 -4.00 0.05 5.47
N GLU A 55 -4.98 -0.34 4.66
CA GLU A 55 -6.27 -0.84 5.12
C GLU A 55 -6.17 -2.36 5.29
N ASP A 56 -6.33 -2.83 6.52
CA ASP A 56 -6.42 -4.25 6.86
C ASP A 56 -7.89 -4.62 7.09
N VAL A 57 -8.38 -5.61 6.33
CA VAL A 57 -9.76 -6.10 6.45
C VAL A 57 -9.80 -7.34 7.32
N GLN A 58 -10.31 -7.16 8.53
CA GLN A 58 -10.29 -8.16 9.59
C GLN A 58 -11.62 -8.91 9.76
N GLY A 59 -11.51 -10.13 10.29
CA GLY A 59 -12.64 -10.98 10.66
C GLY A 59 -13.32 -11.66 9.46
N VAL A 60 -14.24 -12.58 9.77
CA VAL A 60 -14.92 -13.42 8.76
C VAL A 60 -15.86 -12.59 7.88
N THR A 61 -16.52 -11.58 8.44
CA THR A 61 -17.49 -10.75 7.71
C THR A 61 -16.83 -9.62 6.90
N GLY A 62 -15.53 -9.36 7.09
CA GLY A 62 -14.80 -8.25 6.47
C GLY A 62 -15.33 -6.85 6.84
N LYS A 63 -16.16 -6.75 7.90
CA LYS A 63 -16.72 -5.47 8.35
C LYS A 63 -15.76 -4.68 9.23
N LYS A 64 -14.88 -5.37 9.97
CA LYS A 64 -13.88 -4.72 10.79
C LYS A 64 -12.72 -4.29 9.89
N ARG A 65 -12.37 -3.02 9.94
CA ARG A 65 -11.25 -2.46 9.17
C ARG A 65 -10.34 -1.68 10.07
N GLU A 66 -9.04 -1.85 9.87
CA GLU A 66 -8.00 -1.06 10.51
C GLU A 66 -7.28 -0.25 9.43
N TYR A 67 -6.99 1.02 9.71
CA TYR A 67 -6.25 1.89 8.80
C TYR A 67 -4.96 2.33 9.49
N LEU A 68 -3.83 1.80 9.05
CA LEU A 68 -2.51 2.17 9.53
C LEU A 68 -1.91 3.24 8.62
N SER A 69 -1.68 4.43 9.14
CA SER A 69 -0.97 5.52 8.45
C SER A 69 0.49 5.56 8.85
N ILE A 70 1.40 5.38 7.90
CA ILE A 70 2.85 5.42 8.09
C ILE A 70 3.41 6.60 7.28
N PRO A 71 3.76 7.74 7.93
CA PRO A 71 4.47 8.82 7.26
C PRO A 71 5.78 8.30 6.66
N TYR A 72 6.11 8.72 5.45
CA TYR A 72 7.33 8.22 4.80
C TYR A 72 8.60 8.56 5.60
N SER A 73 8.65 9.74 6.22
CA SER A 73 9.74 10.17 7.10
C SER A 73 9.94 9.31 8.36
N LYS A 74 9.05 8.34 8.61
CA LYS A 74 9.17 7.36 9.71
C LYS A 74 9.56 5.97 9.23
N ILE A 75 9.61 5.72 7.92
CA ILE A 75 10.10 4.45 7.39
C ILE A 75 11.62 4.45 7.54
N SER A 76 12.12 3.65 8.48
CA SER A 76 13.57 3.52 8.75
C SER A 76 14.23 2.47 7.86
N GLY A 77 13.44 1.63 7.20
CA GLY A 77 13.90 0.62 6.26
C GLY A 77 12.75 -0.24 5.75
N PHE A 78 12.98 -0.96 4.66
CA PHE A 78 12.06 -1.94 4.14
C PHE A 78 12.82 -3.09 3.44
N SER A 79 12.17 -4.24 3.31
CA SER A 79 12.70 -5.38 2.57
C SER A 79 11.57 -6.13 1.88
N VAL A 80 11.86 -6.73 0.73
CA VAL A 80 10.97 -7.67 0.07
C VAL A 80 11.62 -9.04 -0.01
N GLU A 81 10.88 -10.05 0.42
CA GLU A 81 11.28 -11.45 0.38
C GLU A 81 10.41 -12.19 -0.63
N SER A 82 11.04 -12.84 -1.60
CA SER A 82 10.35 -13.57 -2.66
C SER A 82 10.52 -15.08 -2.44
N SER A 83 9.45 -15.87 -2.43
CA SER A 83 9.50 -17.32 -2.20
C SER A 83 10.03 -18.07 -3.44
N GLY A 84 11.29 -18.49 -3.49
CA GLY A 84 12.03 -18.91 -4.70
C GLY A 84 11.54 -20.03 -5.64
N HIS A 85 10.25 -20.26 -5.88
CA HIS A 85 9.68 -21.20 -6.89
C HIS A 85 8.40 -20.63 -7.53
N PHE A 86 8.16 -20.96 -8.81
CA PHE A 86 7.12 -20.57 -9.81
C PHE A 86 5.69 -20.08 -9.40
N ASP A 87 5.32 -19.99 -8.12
CA ASP A 87 3.98 -19.63 -7.64
C ASP A 87 3.97 -18.43 -6.67
N MET A 88 4.94 -17.52 -6.83
CA MET A 88 5.52 -16.77 -5.71
C MET A 88 4.58 -15.78 -5.01
N ASP A 89 4.19 -16.13 -3.79
CA ASP A 89 3.85 -15.18 -2.75
C ASP A 89 5.11 -14.38 -2.36
N ALA A 90 4.98 -13.07 -2.18
CA ALA A 90 6.05 -12.19 -1.69
C ALA A 90 5.67 -11.60 -0.32
N GLU A 91 6.67 -11.27 0.49
CA GLU A 91 6.45 -10.60 1.78
C GLU A 91 7.18 -9.25 1.80
N LEU A 92 6.44 -8.17 2.04
CA LEU A 92 6.98 -6.84 2.32
C LEU A 92 7.07 -6.66 3.83
N LYS A 93 8.25 -6.23 4.29
CA LYS A 93 8.49 -5.82 5.68
C LYS A 93 8.86 -4.35 5.69
N ILE A 94 8.19 -3.56 6.50
CA ILE A 94 8.43 -2.11 6.67
C ILE A 94 8.79 -1.85 8.12
N TRP A 95 10.01 -1.35 8.36
CA TRP A 95 10.43 -0.87 9.67
C TRP A 95 10.01 0.57 9.85
N VAL A 96 9.27 0.81 10.93
CA VAL A 96 8.81 2.14 11.32
C VAL A 96 9.57 2.57 12.56
N SER A 97 10.14 3.76 12.52
CA SER A 97 10.88 4.35 13.63
C SER A 97 10.05 4.32 14.92
N GLY A 98 10.56 3.64 15.94
CA GLY A 98 9.91 3.47 17.24
C GLY A 98 9.10 2.18 17.41
N LEU A 99 8.95 1.36 16.36
CA LEU A 99 8.42 0.00 16.47
C LEU A 99 9.58 -1.00 16.49
N THR A 100 9.49 -2.00 17.37
CA THR A 100 10.48 -3.08 17.47
C THR A 100 10.34 -4.07 16.31
N GLU A 101 9.11 -4.40 15.95
CA GLU A 101 8.78 -5.36 14.89
C GLU A 101 8.34 -4.64 13.61
N PRO A 102 8.72 -5.14 12.42
CA PRO A 102 8.28 -4.55 11.17
C PRO A 102 6.81 -4.83 10.89
N VAL A 103 6.16 -3.90 10.21
CA VAL A 103 4.84 -4.13 9.60
C VAL A 103 5.06 -5.09 8.43
N SER A 104 4.55 -6.31 8.57
CA SER A 104 4.75 -7.39 7.60
C SER A 104 3.45 -7.71 6.86
N LYS A 105 3.51 -7.72 5.52
CA LYS A 105 2.36 -7.97 4.66
C LYS A 105 2.73 -8.92 3.53
N LYS A 106 1.83 -9.89 3.29
CA LYS A 106 1.99 -10.89 2.24
C LYS A 106 1.23 -10.48 0.98
N PHE A 107 1.84 -10.75 -0.15
CA PHE A 107 1.39 -10.41 -1.48
C PHE A 107 1.25 -11.67 -2.29
N ASP A 108 0.16 -11.77 -3.04
CA ASP A 108 -0.01 -12.83 -4.01
C ASP A 108 0.80 -12.51 -5.29
N LYS A 109 0.96 -13.51 -6.15
CA LYS A 109 1.64 -13.37 -7.45
C LYS A 109 1.00 -12.36 -8.41
N ASN A 110 -0.22 -11.89 -8.13
CA ASN A 110 -0.92 -10.95 -9.00
C ASN A 110 -0.53 -9.49 -8.72
N THR A 111 0.24 -9.26 -7.66
CA THR A 111 0.68 -7.92 -7.28
C THR A 111 2.11 -7.69 -7.73
N ASP A 112 2.35 -6.58 -8.44
CA ASP A 112 3.69 -6.13 -8.81
C ASP A 112 4.39 -5.54 -7.57
N ILE A 113 5.03 -6.42 -6.81
CA ILE A 113 5.77 -6.07 -5.61
C ILE A 113 7.00 -5.18 -5.92
N TYR A 114 7.50 -5.18 -7.16
CA TYR A 114 8.61 -4.32 -7.56
C TYR A 114 8.16 -2.87 -7.72
N GLN A 115 6.95 -2.66 -8.27
CA GLN A 115 6.36 -1.33 -8.35
C GLN A 115 6.12 -0.74 -6.95
N ILE A 116 5.64 -1.55 -6.00
CA ILE A 116 5.46 -1.13 -4.61
C ILE A 116 6.80 -0.71 -3.98
N GLN A 117 7.86 -1.50 -4.18
CA GLN A 117 9.20 -1.16 -3.70
C GLN A 117 9.70 0.18 -4.28
N ALA A 118 9.52 0.39 -5.58
CA ALA A 118 9.94 1.63 -6.23
C ALA A 118 9.22 2.86 -5.67
N ILE A 119 7.91 2.75 -5.37
CA ILE A 119 7.13 3.86 -4.80
C ILE A 119 7.59 4.17 -3.37
N ILE A 120 7.84 3.15 -2.53
CA ILE A 120 8.35 3.37 -1.17
C ILE A 120 9.71 4.08 -1.24
N ALA A 121 10.64 3.56 -2.06
CA ALA A 121 11.98 4.13 -2.22
C ALA A 121 11.98 5.57 -2.73
N ALA A 122 11.03 5.95 -3.58
CA ALA A 122 10.92 7.30 -4.13
C ALA A 122 10.40 8.33 -3.10
N ASN A 123 9.78 7.89 -2.01
CA ASN A 123 9.11 8.77 -1.04
C ASN A 123 9.66 8.68 0.40
N SER A 124 10.40 7.62 0.75
CA SER A 124 11.03 7.39 2.08
C SER A 124 12.27 8.24 2.30
#